data_AF-A0A0A9WS29-F1
#
_entry.id   AF-A0A0A9WS29-F1
#
_cell.length_a   1.000
_cell.length_b   1.000
_cell.length_c   1.000
_cell.angle_alpha   90.00
_cell.angle_beta   90.00
_cell.angle_gamma   90.00
#
_symmetry.space_group_name_H-M   'P 1'
#
loop_
_entity.id
_entity.type
_entity.pdbx_description
1 polymer ?
#
loop_
_entity_poly.entity_id
_entity_poly.type
_entity_poly.pdbx_seq_one_letter_code
_entity_poly.pdbx_strand_id
1 'polypeptide(L)'
;MFQSNSDFDKRECLSVHHRKGSSIDLLEVPGDKRLRESIFQQFKKSARGIIFVIDSSTIEKELKDVADFLYCILTDSDIIELCENILIFCNKQDAPLAKGAGSIKTILEKELNILRRTRSSALEHEGSDKDSCHLGSPAADFVFEQLYPTTVDFAEGYANQGEASEGEYDLDQIIAWMDKTA
;
A
#
# COMPACT_ATOMS: atom_id res chain seq x y z
N MET A 1 31.25 -6.67 14.62
CA MET A 1 30.70 -5.50 15.31
C MET A 1 30.14 -4.58 14.22
N PHE A 2 28.90 -4.85 13.80
CA PHE A 2 28.19 -3.98 12.86
C PHE A 2 27.47 -2.94 13.70
N GLN A 3 27.92 -1.70 13.62
CA GLN A 3 27.17 -0.58 14.16
C GLN A 3 25.97 -0.35 13.23
N SER A 4 24.77 -0.66 13.72
CA SER A 4 23.54 -0.17 13.12
C SER A 4 23.48 1.33 13.40
N ASN A 5 23.68 2.15 12.37
CA ASN A 5 23.37 3.57 12.46
C ASN A 5 21.84 3.69 12.58
N SER A 6 21.36 3.96 13.79
CA SER A 6 19.96 4.15 14.15
C SER A 6 19.56 5.63 14.14
N ASP A 7 20.13 6.43 13.24
CA ASP A 7 19.75 7.84 13.08
C ASP A 7 18.71 7.97 11.96
N PHE A 8 17.58 7.27 12.12
CA PHE A 8 16.34 7.68 11.45
C PHE A 8 15.80 8.88 12.23
N ASP A 9 15.76 10.04 11.57
CA ASP A 9 15.32 11.29 12.19
C ASP A 9 13.88 11.08 12.69
N LYS A 10 13.64 11.27 13.99
CA LYS A 10 12.32 11.16 14.63
C LYS A 10 11.27 12.12 14.05
N ARG A 11 11.61 12.87 13.00
CA ARG A 11 10.77 13.82 12.27
C ARG A 11 9.86 13.16 11.23
N GLU A 12 10.13 11.93 10.79
CA GLU A 12 9.31 11.21 9.78
C GLU A 12 8.26 10.27 10.39
N CYS A 13 8.28 10.07 11.73
CA CYS A 13 7.29 9.28 12.45
C CYS A 13 6.41 10.20 13.31
N LEU A 14 5.12 10.25 12.98
CA LEU A 14 4.10 11.03 13.70
C LEU A 14 3.31 10.09 14.60
N SER A 15 3.44 10.26 15.91
CA SER A 15 2.58 9.54 16.87
C SER A 15 1.23 10.24 16.97
N VAL A 16 0.16 9.52 16.66
CA VAL A 16 -1.22 10.02 16.70
C VAL A 16 -1.98 9.32 17.83
N HIS A 17 -2.54 10.12 18.73
CA HIS A 17 -3.40 9.61 19.79
C HIS A 17 -4.78 9.29 19.22
N HIS A 18 -5.16 8.02 19.30
CA HIS A 18 -6.43 7.53 18.81
C HIS A 18 -7.55 7.71 19.84
N ARG A 19 -8.78 7.99 19.38
CA ARG A 19 -9.92 8.34 20.26
C ARG A 19 -10.28 7.26 21.29
N LYS A 20 -9.93 5.99 21.06
CA LYS A 20 -10.16 4.88 21.99
C LYS A 20 -9.08 4.71 23.08
N GLY A 21 -8.14 5.65 23.21
CA GLY A 21 -7.07 5.59 24.22
C GLY A 21 -5.86 4.74 23.82
N SER A 22 -5.84 4.19 22.60
CA SER A 22 -4.65 3.63 21.97
C SER A 22 -3.84 4.72 21.27
N SER A 23 -2.55 4.50 21.05
CA SER A 23 -1.69 5.34 20.20
C SER A 23 -1.33 4.57 18.93
N ILE A 24 -1.33 5.27 17.80
CA ILE A 24 -0.88 4.73 16.52
C ILE A 24 0.33 5.55 16.09
N ASP A 25 1.43 4.87 15.79
CA ASP A 25 2.60 5.51 15.21
C ASP A 25 2.47 5.45 13.68
N LEU A 26 2.34 6.63 13.05
CA LEU A 26 2.29 6.78 11.60
C LEU A 26 3.68 7.09 11.08
N LEU A 27 4.17 6.23 10.20
CA LEU A 27 5.42 6.44 9.48
C LEU A 27 5.10 7.04 8.10
N GLU A 28 5.53 8.28 7.85
CA GLU A 28 5.47 8.84 6.51
C GLU A 28 6.59 8.23 5.66
N VAL A 29 6.26 7.85 4.42
CA VAL A 29 7.23 7.26 3.49
C VAL A 29 7.38 8.17 2.27
N PRO A 30 8.58 8.72 2.01
CA PRO A 30 8.83 9.54 0.82
C PRO A 30 8.46 8.84 -0.48
N GLY A 31 7.97 9.61 -1.46
CA GLY A 31 7.55 9.08 -2.76
C GLY A 31 8.70 8.62 -3.67
N ASP A 32 9.96 8.97 -3.37
CA ASP A 32 11.12 8.48 -4.12
C ASP A 32 11.20 6.94 -4.03
N LYS A 33 11.31 6.30 -5.19
CA LYS A 33 11.24 4.83 -5.30
C LYS A 33 12.26 4.12 -4.41
N ARG A 34 13.51 4.62 -4.35
CA ARG A 34 14.59 3.97 -3.59
C ARG A 34 14.39 4.14 -2.09
N LEU A 35 14.02 5.35 -1.66
CA LEU A 35 13.74 5.62 -0.25
C LEU A 35 12.53 4.81 0.24
N ARG A 36 11.46 4.78 -0.56
CA ARG A 36 10.26 4.01 -0.25
C ARG A 36 10.54 2.52 -0.07
N GLU A 37 11.30 1.92 -0.99
CA GLU A 37 11.71 0.52 -0.91
C GLU A 37 12.59 0.26 0.33
N SER A 38 13.55 1.15 0.61
CA SER A 38 14.43 1.03 1.79
C SER A 38 13.65 1.08 3.10
N ILE A 39 12.72 2.03 3.22
CA ILE A 39 11.90 2.20 4.43
C ILE A 39 10.93 1.03 4.59
N PHE A 40 10.29 0.58 3.51
CA PHE A 40 9.44 -0.61 3.55
C PHE A 40 10.21 -1.83 4.08
N GLN A 41 11.41 -2.10 3.56
CA GLN A 41 12.24 -3.22 4.03
C GLN A 41 12.64 -3.09 5.50
N GLN A 42 12.84 -1.88 6.00
CA GLN A 42 13.22 -1.61 7.38
C GLN A 42 12.05 -1.83 8.37
N PHE A 43 10.83 -1.44 7.99
CA PHE A 43 9.70 -1.36 8.93
C PHE A 43 8.60 -2.41 8.73
N LYS A 44 8.62 -3.18 7.63
CA LYS A 44 7.55 -4.17 7.31
C LYS A 44 7.20 -5.13 8.45
N LYS A 45 8.17 -5.56 9.26
CA LYS A 45 7.94 -6.47 10.40
C LYS A 45 7.20 -5.86 11.59
N SER A 46 7.11 -4.53 11.64
CA SER A 46 6.41 -3.79 12.70
C SER A 46 5.08 -3.19 12.22
N ALA A 47 4.77 -3.31 10.92
CA ALA A 47 3.57 -2.74 10.34
C ALA A 47 2.34 -3.56 10.72
N ARG A 48 1.42 -2.96 11.50
CA ARG A 48 0.10 -3.54 11.82
C ARG A 48 -0.97 -3.21 10.77
N GLY A 49 -0.68 -2.22 9.92
CA GLY A 49 -1.49 -1.87 8.77
C GLY A 49 -0.69 -1.00 7.79
N ILE A 50 -1.09 -1.02 6.52
CA ILE A 50 -0.45 -0.22 5.45
C ILE A 50 -1.51 0.63 4.76
N ILE A 51 -1.28 1.94 4.67
CA ILE A 51 -2.05 2.82 3.80
C ILE A 51 -1.23 3.06 2.53
N PHE A 52 -1.66 2.45 1.44
CA PHE A 52 -1.06 2.59 0.13
C PHE A 52 -1.77 3.71 -0.63
N VAL A 53 -1.13 4.87 -0.71
CA VAL A 53 -1.71 6.09 -1.32
C VAL A 53 -1.49 6.09 -2.83
N ILE A 54 -2.55 6.29 -3.60
CA ILE A 54 -2.53 6.41 -5.06
C ILE A 54 -2.99 7.81 -5.47
N ASP A 55 -2.28 8.43 -6.41
CA ASP A 55 -2.80 9.58 -7.14
C ASP A 55 -3.84 9.11 -8.15
N SER A 56 -5.10 9.34 -7.84
CA SER A 56 -6.23 8.87 -8.65
C SER A 56 -6.33 9.59 -10.00
N SER A 57 -5.70 10.75 -10.14
CA SER A 57 -5.72 11.55 -11.36
C SER A 57 -4.65 11.12 -12.37
N THR A 58 -3.59 10.45 -11.93
CA THR A 58 -2.47 10.00 -12.78
C THR A 58 -2.34 8.48 -12.89
N ILE A 59 -3.18 7.70 -12.21
CA ILE A 59 -3.09 6.23 -12.15
C ILE A 59 -2.94 5.55 -13.51
N GLU A 60 -3.58 6.01 -14.58
CA GLU A 60 -3.43 5.40 -15.91
C GLU A 60 -2.00 5.49 -16.47
N LYS A 61 -1.27 6.56 -16.13
CA LYS A 61 0.13 6.76 -16.55
C LYS A 61 1.10 5.99 -15.68
N GLU A 62 0.78 5.86 -14.39
CA GLU A 62 1.65 5.29 -13.36
C GLU A 62 1.33 3.82 -13.04
N LEU A 63 0.30 3.25 -13.68
CA LEU A 63 -0.26 1.94 -13.35
C LEU A 63 0.80 0.85 -13.18
N LYS A 64 1.78 0.80 -14.09
CA LYS A 64 2.84 -0.22 -14.03
C LYS A 64 3.69 -0.10 -12.78
N ASP A 65 4.17 1.10 -12.47
CA ASP A 65 5.01 1.34 -11.29
C ASP A 65 4.23 1.16 -9.99
N VAL A 66 2.97 1.59 -9.98
CA VAL A 66 2.04 1.42 -8.86
C VAL A 66 1.76 -0.07 -8.60
N ALA A 67 1.40 -0.82 -9.65
CA ALA A 67 1.08 -2.24 -9.54
C ALA A 67 2.31 -3.08 -9.21
N ASP A 68 3.50 -2.74 -9.73
CA ASP A 68 4.75 -3.44 -9.41
C ASP A 68 5.11 -3.27 -7.93
N PHE A 69 5.00 -2.06 -7.39
CA PHE A 69 5.27 -1.82 -5.98
C PHE A 69 4.22 -2.47 -5.08
N LEU A 70 2.93 -2.38 -5.43
CA LEU A 70 1.87 -3.06 -4.70
C LEU A 70 2.05 -4.58 -4.72
N TYR A 71 2.43 -5.16 -5.86
CA TYR A 71 2.74 -6.59 -5.97
C TYR A 71 3.84 -6.99 -4.98
N CYS A 72 4.92 -6.21 -4.89
CA CYS A 72 6.02 -6.46 -3.95
C CYS A 72 5.53 -6.45 -2.49
N ILE A 73 4.63 -5.54 -2.11
CA ILE A 73 4.05 -5.51 -0.77
C ILE A 73 3.18 -6.75 -0.52
N LEU A 74 2.26 -7.05 -1.44
CA LEU A 74 1.27 -8.14 -1.27
C LEU A 74 1.87 -9.54 -1.33
N THR A 75 3.10 -9.68 -1.83
CA THR A 75 3.82 -10.95 -1.91
C THR A 75 4.99 -11.05 -0.93
N ASP A 76 5.23 -10.01 -0.11
CA ASP A 76 6.25 -10.03 0.92
C ASP A 76 5.80 -10.93 2.09
N SER A 77 6.63 -11.90 2.45
CA SER A 77 6.31 -12.90 3.48
C SER A 77 6.04 -12.27 4.85
N ASP A 78 6.78 -11.21 5.21
CA ASP A 78 6.59 -10.55 6.50
C ASP A 78 5.24 -9.82 6.53
N ILE A 79 4.79 -9.27 5.40
CA ILE A 79 3.49 -8.61 5.30
C ILE A 79 2.36 -9.62 5.39
N ILE A 80 2.45 -10.74 4.66
CA ILE A 80 1.42 -11.78 4.70
C ILE A 80 1.29 -12.40 6.11
N GLU A 81 2.41 -12.56 6.81
CA GLU A 81 2.40 -13.15 8.16
C GLU A 81 1.98 -12.16 9.25
N LEU A 82 2.34 -10.88 9.14
CA LEU A 82 2.24 -9.92 10.25
C LEU A 82 1.24 -8.78 10.02
N CYS A 83 0.85 -8.50 8.78
CA CYS A 83 0.02 -7.36 8.40
C CYS A 83 -1.34 -7.81 7.85
N GLU A 84 -2.37 -7.70 8.67
CA GLU A 84 -3.72 -8.15 8.33
C GLU A 84 -4.55 -7.11 7.57
N ASN A 85 -4.13 -5.84 7.56
CA ASN A 85 -4.96 -4.73 7.08
C ASN A 85 -4.18 -3.81 6.12
N ILE A 86 -4.62 -3.74 4.87
CA ILE A 86 -4.11 -2.81 3.86
C ILE A 86 -5.25 -1.94 3.37
N LEU A 87 -5.02 -0.63 3.29
CA LEU A 87 -5.92 0.34 2.68
C LEU A 87 -5.30 0.87 1.39
N ILE A 88 -5.97 0.68 0.26
CA ILE A 88 -5.68 1.45 -0.94
C ILE A 88 -6.44 2.78 -0.85
N PHE A 89 -5.72 3.87 -0.59
CA PHE A 89 -6.32 5.19 -0.52
C PHE A 89 -6.18 5.92 -1.86
N CYS A 90 -7.32 6.12 -2.52
CA CYS A 90 -7.43 6.79 -3.80
C CYS A 90 -7.48 8.30 -3.58
N ASN A 91 -6.31 8.92 -3.45
CA ASN A 91 -6.12 10.34 -3.15
C ASN A 91 -6.39 11.23 -4.38
N LYS A 92 -6.51 12.54 -4.14
CA LYS A 92 -6.77 13.60 -5.13
C LYS A 92 -8.13 13.52 -5.81
N GLN A 93 -9.16 13.08 -5.09
CA GLN A 93 -10.54 13.03 -5.61
C GLN A 93 -11.14 14.41 -5.93
N ASP A 94 -10.52 15.48 -5.47
CA ASP A 94 -10.80 16.87 -5.86
C ASP A 94 -10.40 17.16 -7.33
N ALA A 95 -9.52 16.35 -7.93
CA ALA A 95 -9.08 16.54 -9.30
C ALA A 95 -10.16 16.08 -10.31
N PRO A 96 -10.44 16.84 -11.39
CA PRO A 96 -11.50 16.52 -12.35
C PRO A 96 -11.38 15.16 -13.07
N LEU A 97 -10.17 14.62 -13.13
CA LEU A 97 -9.86 13.35 -13.80
C LEU A 97 -9.60 12.20 -12.82
N ALA A 98 -9.85 12.41 -11.53
CA ALA A 98 -9.68 11.38 -10.52
C ALA A 98 -10.58 10.18 -10.79
N LYS A 99 -9.98 8.98 -10.73
CA LYS A 99 -10.71 7.73 -10.81
C LYS A 99 -11.23 7.35 -9.42
N GLY A 100 -12.48 6.88 -9.36
CA GLY A 100 -13.02 6.32 -8.13
C GLY A 100 -12.35 4.98 -7.76
N ALA A 101 -12.37 4.65 -6.48
CA ALA A 101 -11.82 3.46 -5.86
C ALA A 101 -12.28 2.16 -6.53
N GLY A 102 -13.57 2.04 -6.88
CA GLY A 102 -14.07 0.86 -7.60
C GLY A 102 -13.41 0.67 -8.97
N SER A 103 -13.15 1.77 -9.69
CA SER A 103 -12.44 1.72 -10.98
C SER A 103 -10.96 1.39 -10.79
N ILE A 104 -10.31 2.01 -9.80
CA ILE A 104 -8.90 1.73 -9.46
C ILE A 104 -8.71 0.27 -9.04
N LYS A 105 -9.62 -0.27 -8.23
CA LYS A 105 -9.62 -1.69 -7.85
C LYS A 105 -9.62 -2.59 -9.08
N THR A 106 -10.56 -2.41 -10.00
CA THR A 106 -10.63 -3.22 -11.24
C THR A 106 -9.39 -3.07 -12.11
N ILE A 107 -8.81 -1.86 -12.18
CA ILE A 107 -7.58 -1.61 -12.95
C ILE A 107 -6.39 -2.35 -12.33
N LEU A 108 -6.22 -2.26 -11.00
CA LEU A 108 -5.14 -2.93 -10.28
C LEU A 108 -5.29 -4.46 -10.32
N GLU A 109 -6.50 -5.01 -10.15
CA GLU A 109 -6.74 -6.45 -10.23
C GLU A 109 -6.29 -7.03 -11.58
N LYS A 110 -6.61 -6.33 -12.68
CA LYS A 110 -6.17 -6.71 -14.02
C LYS A 110 -4.66 -6.65 -14.18
N GLU A 111 -4.02 -5.56 -13.74
CA GLU A 111 -2.57 -5.41 -13.87
C GLU A 111 -1.81 -6.42 -13.00
N LEU A 112 -2.25 -6.64 -11.76
CA LEU A 112 -1.67 -7.64 -10.86
C LEU A 112 -1.85 -9.06 -11.40
N ASN A 113 -2.98 -9.35 -12.06
CA ASN A 113 -3.18 -10.63 -12.74
C ASN A 113 -2.19 -10.84 -13.89
N ILE A 114 -1.81 -9.78 -14.61
CA ILE A 114 -0.76 -9.83 -15.63
C ILE A 114 0.60 -10.05 -14.96
N LEU A 115 0.96 -9.23 -13.97
CA LEU A 115 2.25 -9.29 -13.27
C LEU A 115 2.53 -10.66 -12.66
N ARG A 116 1.56 -11.26 -11.96
CA ARG A 116 1.74 -12.58 -11.35
C ARG A 116 2.01 -13.66 -12.40
N ARG A 117 1.33 -13.62 -13.55
CA ARG A 117 1.55 -14.57 -14.66
C ARG A 117 2.94 -14.40 -15.25
N THR A 118 3.35 -13.17 -15.52
CA THR A 118 4.68 -12.88 -16.09
C THR A 118 5.81 -13.30 -15.15
N ARG A 119 5.69 -13.04 -13.83
CA ARG A 119 6.70 -13.43 -12.85
C ARG A 119 6.74 -14.95 -12.63
N SER A 120 5.60 -15.64 -12.60
CA SER A 120 5.57 -17.11 -12.50
C SER A 120 6.23 -17.78 -13.71
N SER A 121 5.93 -17.34 -14.94
CA SER A 121 6.53 -17.92 -16.15
C SER A 121 8.05 -17.68 -16.25
N ALA A 122 8.56 -16.57 -15.70
CA ALA A 122 10.00 -16.31 -15.64
C ALA A 122 10.70 -17.28 -14.67
N LEU A 123 10.11 -17.56 -13.50
CA LEU A 123 10.66 -18.48 -12.49
C LEU A 123 10.71 -19.93 -12.99
N GLU A 124 9.71 -20.37 -13.76
CA GLU A 124 9.70 -21.70 -14.39
C GLU A 124 10.87 -21.92 -15.35
N HIS A 125 11.34 -20.86 -16.03
CA HIS A 125 12.50 -20.92 -16.92
C HIS A 125 13.84 -20.95 -16.17
N GLU A 126 13.88 -20.44 -14.93
CA GLU A 126 15.12 -20.29 -14.15
C GLU A 126 15.35 -21.41 -13.13
N GLY A 127 14.38 -22.34 -12.96
CA GLY A 127 14.55 -23.56 -12.16
C GLY A 127 14.76 -23.33 -10.66
N SER A 128 14.40 -22.15 -10.14
CA SER A 128 14.58 -21.81 -8.73
C SER A 128 13.37 -22.20 -7.88
N ASP A 129 13.53 -23.24 -7.07
CA ASP A 129 12.59 -23.74 -6.06
C ASP A 129 12.63 -22.86 -4.78
N LYS A 130 12.51 -21.54 -4.94
CA LYS A 130 12.40 -20.60 -3.81
C LYS A 130 10.92 -20.33 -3.59
N ASP A 131 10.39 -20.71 -2.43
CA ASP A 131 9.07 -20.39 -1.88
C ASP A 131 8.46 -19.14 -2.52
N SER A 132 7.82 -19.31 -3.69
CA SER A 132 7.23 -18.20 -4.41
C SER A 132 5.87 -17.99 -3.79
N CYS A 133 5.74 -16.95 -2.95
CA CYS A 133 4.44 -16.58 -2.47
C CYS A 133 3.59 -16.12 -3.65
N HIS A 134 2.58 -16.93 -4.00
CA HIS A 134 1.72 -16.67 -5.14
C HIS A 134 0.61 -15.70 -4.75
N LEU A 135 0.43 -14.65 -5.55
CA LEU A 135 -0.63 -13.67 -5.35
C LEU A 135 -2.00 -14.28 -5.71
N GLY A 136 -2.77 -14.63 -4.68
CA GLY A 136 -4.10 -15.25 -4.83
C GLY A 136 -4.07 -16.64 -5.47
N SER A 137 -5.21 -17.08 -5.99
CA SER A 137 -5.33 -18.41 -6.61
C SER A 137 -4.86 -18.40 -8.07
N PRO A 138 -4.01 -19.33 -8.51
CA PRO A 138 -3.61 -19.43 -9.92
C PRO A 138 -4.74 -19.94 -10.84
N ALA A 139 -5.81 -20.53 -10.27
CA ALA A 139 -6.89 -21.17 -11.03
C ALA A 139 -7.98 -20.20 -11.53
N ALA A 140 -8.01 -18.97 -11.03
CA ALA A 140 -8.99 -17.94 -11.39
C ALA A 140 -8.28 -16.61 -11.59
N ASP A 141 -8.92 -15.64 -12.25
CA ASP A 141 -8.37 -14.27 -12.30
C ASP A 141 -8.24 -13.69 -10.89
N PHE A 142 -7.22 -12.85 -10.70
CA PHE A 142 -6.93 -12.24 -9.41
C PHE A 142 -8.03 -11.25 -9.03
N VAL A 143 -8.49 -11.36 -7.78
CA VAL A 143 -9.30 -10.35 -7.09
C VAL A 143 -8.76 -10.22 -5.67
N PHE A 144 -8.86 -9.02 -5.08
CA PHE A 144 -8.26 -8.75 -3.76
C PHE A 144 -8.82 -9.63 -2.64
N GLU A 145 -10.06 -10.09 -2.75
CA GLU A 145 -10.72 -10.98 -1.78
C GLU A 145 -10.00 -12.33 -1.61
N GLN A 146 -9.15 -12.72 -2.58
CA GLN A 146 -8.37 -13.95 -2.50
C GLN A 146 -7.19 -13.87 -1.51
N LEU A 147 -6.90 -12.70 -0.95
CA LEU A 147 -5.74 -12.46 -0.08
C LEU A 147 -5.98 -12.78 1.40
N TYR A 148 -7.13 -13.36 1.74
CA TYR A 148 -7.44 -13.76 3.12
C TYR A 148 -6.29 -14.59 3.74
N PRO A 149 -5.84 -14.29 4.97
CA PRO A 149 -6.48 -13.41 5.96
C PRO A 149 -6.21 -11.90 5.79
N THR A 150 -5.27 -11.48 4.95
CA THR A 150 -5.03 -10.05 4.70
C THR A 150 -6.24 -9.42 4.01
N THR A 151 -6.77 -8.38 4.63
CA THR A 151 -7.87 -7.59 4.09
C THR A 151 -7.33 -6.39 3.34
N VAL A 152 -7.82 -6.18 2.12
CA VAL A 152 -7.48 -5.01 1.30
C VAL A 152 -8.74 -4.18 1.09
N ASP A 153 -8.86 -3.11 1.88
CA ASP A 153 -9.94 -2.14 1.79
C ASP A 153 -9.57 -1.03 0.79
N PHE A 154 -10.57 -0.35 0.25
CA PHE A 154 -10.39 0.81 -0.64
C PHE A 154 -11.13 2.01 -0.05
N ALA A 155 -10.50 3.17 -0.10
CA ALA A 155 -11.08 4.43 0.33
C ALA A 155 -10.78 5.54 -0.68
N GLU A 156 -11.60 6.58 -0.62
CA GLU A 156 -11.52 7.78 -1.45
C GLU A 156 -11.34 9.01 -0.56
N GLY A 157 -10.64 10.02 -1.08
CA GLY A 157 -10.48 11.29 -0.40
C GLY A 157 -9.44 12.18 -1.05
N TYR A 158 -9.11 13.28 -0.38
CA TYR A 158 -8.12 14.22 -0.85
C TYR A 158 -7.48 15.00 0.31
N ALA A 159 -6.16 15.15 0.23
CA ALA A 159 -5.39 16.02 1.12
C ALA A 159 -5.08 17.35 0.41
N ASN A 160 -5.21 18.46 1.13
CA ASN A 160 -4.89 19.79 0.60
C ASN A 160 -3.37 19.92 0.32
N GLN A 161 -3.00 20.46 -0.84
CA GLN A 161 -1.62 20.80 -1.15
C GLN A 161 -1.28 22.11 -0.46
N GLY A 162 -0.41 22.04 0.55
CA GLY A 162 -0.09 23.15 1.44
C GLY A 162 0.22 24.48 0.73
N GLU A 163 -0.77 25.36 0.74
CA GLU A 163 -0.62 26.75 1.14
C GLU A 163 -1.73 27.01 2.17
N ALA A 164 -1.47 27.85 3.16
CA ALA A 164 -2.33 28.15 4.32
C ALA A 164 -3.66 28.88 3.95
N SER A 165 -4.34 28.39 2.92
CA SER A 165 -5.70 28.73 2.56
C SER A 165 -6.61 27.63 3.12
N GLU A 166 -7.77 28.04 3.60
CA GLU A 166 -8.86 27.25 4.15
C GLU A 166 -9.43 26.27 3.10
N GLY A 167 -8.63 25.32 2.62
CA GLY A 167 -9.09 24.25 1.75
C GLY A 167 -9.67 23.13 2.58
N GLU A 168 -10.87 22.68 2.20
CA GLU A 168 -11.45 21.44 2.72
C GLU A 168 -10.52 20.26 2.37
N TYR A 169 -10.47 19.27 3.25
CA TYR A 169 -9.83 17.99 3.01
C TYR A 169 -10.87 16.91 3.33
N ASP A 170 -10.76 15.76 2.68
CA ASP A 170 -11.58 14.60 3.00
C ASP A 170 -10.67 13.41 3.30
N LEU A 171 -10.58 13.08 4.59
CA LEU A 171 -9.83 11.95 5.13
C LEU A 171 -10.73 11.06 6.00
N ASP A 172 -12.05 11.25 5.94
CA ASP A 172 -13.00 10.59 6.86
C ASP A 172 -12.95 9.06 6.72
N GLN A 173 -12.79 8.56 5.48
CA GLN A 173 -12.68 7.13 5.22
C GLN A 173 -11.36 6.53 5.75
N ILE A 174 -10.25 7.28 5.72
CA ILE A 174 -9.00 6.84 6.36
C ILE A 174 -9.20 6.74 7.87
N ILE A 175 -9.79 7.77 8.48
CA ILE A 175 -10.02 7.81 9.93
C ILE A 175 -10.93 6.65 10.34
N ALA A 176 -12.03 6.42 9.60
CA ALA A 176 -12.94 5.30 9.86
C ALA A 176 -12.24 3.93 9.71
N TRP A 177 -11.35 3.78 8.72
CA TRP A 177 -10.56 2.57 8.55
C TRP A 177 -9.56 2.37 9.70
N MET A 178 -8.89 3.43 10.15
CA MET A 178 -8.02 3.39 11.33
C MET A 178 -8.81 3.00 12.59
N ASP A 179 -10.01 3.57 12.80
CA ASP A 179 -10.90 3.22 13.92
C ASP A 179 -11.34 1.75 13.94
N LYS A 180 -11.42 1.11 12.76
CA LYS A 180 -11.74 -0.32 12.60
C LYS A 180 -10.55 -1.24 12.87
N THR A 181 -9.33 -0.78 12.58
CA THR A 181 -8.10 -1.61 12.55
C THR A 181 -7.16 -1.39 13.73
N ALA A 182 -7.36 -0.32 14.51
CA ALA A 182 -6.57 0.03 15.71
C ALA A 182 -6.75 -0.96 16.89
#